data_AF-A0ABD2NKR2-F1
#
_entry.id   AF-A0ABD2NKR2-F1
#
_cell.length_a   1.000
_cell.length_b   1.000
_cell.length_c   1.000
_cell.angle_alpha   90.00
_cell.angle_beta   90.00
_cell.angle_gamma   90.00
#
_symmetry.space_group_name_H-M   'P 1'
#
loop_
_entity.id
_entity.type
_entity.pdbx_description
1 polymer ?
#
loop_
_entity_poly.entity_id
_entity_poly.type
_entity_poly.pdbx_seq_one_letter_code
_entity_poly.pdbx_strand_id
1 'polypeptide(L)'
;MTVVQLNNSTALNKGALTRSQFPVFTIYAQKSCLGIKPCERAWCIDRVQNHRLSGYARSKQAVSSRQECLELCLGENEFTCR
;
A
#
# COMPACT_ATOMS: atom_id res chain seq x y z
N MET A 1 0.10 3.46 -25.32
CA MET A 1 -0.16 3.18 -23.89
C MET A 1 0.89 3.95 -23.11
N THR A 2 0.50 5.12 -22.62
CA THR A 2 1.40 6.13 -22.05
C THR A 2 1.82 5.69 -20.66
N VAL A 3 3.13 5.63 -20.42
CA VAL A 3 3.72 5.36 -19.11
C VAL A 3 3.41 6.55 -18.20
N VAL A 4 2.73 6.33 -17.08
CA VAL A 4 2.53 7.39 -16.07
C VAL A 4 3.87 7.67 -15.41
N GLN A 5 4.36 8.90 -15.60
CA GLN A 5 5.47 9.45 -14.84
C GLN A 5 5.13 9.52 -13.35
N LEU A 6 6.09 9.15 -12.51
CA LEU A 6 6.07 9.48 -11.08
C LEU A 6 6.67 10.89 -10.93
N ASN A 7 5.82 11.90 -10.75
CA ASN A 7 6.23 13.23 -10.30
C ASN A 7 5.71 13.50 -8.88
N ASN A 8 6.59 13.34 -7.89
CA ASN A 8 6.88 14.45 -6.98
C ASN A 8 8.27 14.23 -6.37
N SER A 9 9.01 15.34 -6.28
CA SER A 9 10.45 15.43 -6.04
C SER A 9 10.89 14.97 -4.65
N THR A 10 12.16 14.56 -4.61
CA THR A 10 13.07 14.21 -3.51
C THR A 10 13.07 12.75 -3.02
N ALA A 11 14.25 12.14 -3.16
CA ALA A 11 14.67 10.77 -2.82
C ALA A 11 14.14 9.64 -3.72
N LEU A 12 14.42 9.72 -5.03
CA LEU A 12 14.50 8.55 -5.89
C LEU A 12 15.66 7.66 -5.40
N ASN A 13 15.38 6.72 -4.49
CA ASN A 13 16.29 5.59 -4.24
C ASN A 13 16.31 4.76 -5.53
N LYS A 14 17.26 5.08 -6.42
CA LYS A 14 17.54 4.46 -7.73
C LYS A 14 18.07 3.01 -7.60
N GLY A 15 17.54 2.23 -6.66
CA GLY A 15 17.98 0.85 -6.40
C GLY A 15 16.86 -0.11 -6.00
N ALA A 16 15.62 0.35 -5.89
CA ALA A 16 14.52 -0.49 -5.39
C ALA A 16 13.97 -1.50 -6.43
N LEU A 17 14.37 -1.42 -7.70
CA LEU A 17 13.78 -2.25 -8.77
C LEU A 17 14.88 -2.74 -9.73
N THR A 18 15.38 -3.95 -9.52
CA THR A 18 16.26 -4.64 -10.47
C THR A 18 15.42 -5.35 -11.55
N ARG A 19 15.83 -5.25 -12.82
CA ARG A 19 15.15 -5.87 -13.97
C ARG A 19 15.20 -7.41 -13.87
N SER A 20 14.07 -8.07 -13.61
CA SER A 20 14.01 -9.54 -13.56
C SER A 20 14.01 -10.16 -14.96
N GLN A 21 14.77 -11.25 -15.14
CA GLN A 21 14.91 -12.01 -16.40
C GLN A 21 13.87 -13.15 -16.56
N PHE A 22 12.80 -13.14 -15.77
CA PHE A 22 11.71 -14.13 -15.74
C PHE A 22 10.37 -13.38 -15.68
N PRO A 23 9.24 -13.97 -16.14
CA PRO A 23 8.09 -13.20 -16.65
C PRO A 23 7.68 -12.14 -15.64
N VAL A 24 7.84 -10.88 -16.07
CA VAL A 24 7.61 -9.70 -15.24
C VAL A 24 6.11 -9.58 -15.06
N PHE A 25 5.56 -10.13 -13.98
CA PHE A 25 4.22 -9.72 -13.55
C PHE A 25 4.31 -8.22 -13.29
N THR A 26 3.57 -7.42 -14.05
CA THR A 26 3.56 -5.96 -13.87
C THR A 26 2.92 -5.64 -12.53
N ILE A 27 3.74 -5.27 -11.55
CA ILE A 27 3.28 -4.84 -10.22
C ILE A 27 2.96 -3.34 -10.31
N TYR A 28 1.72 -2.98 -9.98
CA TYR A 28 1.29 -1.59 -9.88
C TYR A 28 1.37 -1.14 -8.41
N ALA A 29 2.26 -0.20 -8.13
CA ALA A 29 2.42 0.38 -6.80
C ALA A 29 2.00 1.85 -6.79
N GLN A 30 1.32 2.27 -5.72
CA GLN A 30 0.94 3.66 -5.48
C GLN A 30 1.52 4.11 -4.13
N LYS A 31 2.20 5.27 -4.12
CA LYS A 31 2.65 5.89 -2.88
C LYS A 31 1.48 6.56 -2.18
N SER A 32 1.23 6.19 -0.94
CA SER A 32 0.23 6.81 -0.06
C SER A 32 0.92 7.15 1.27
N CYS A 33 0.88 8.42 1.67
CA CYS A 33 1.36 8.86 2.98
C CYS A 33 0.22 8.74 3.98
N LEU A 34 0.46 8.07 5.10
CA LEU A 34 -0.53 7.85 6.17
C LEU A 34 -0.06 8.59 7.42
N GLY A 35 -0.97 9.17 8.21
CA GLY A 35 -0.58 9.89 9.43
C GLY A 35 0.13 9.03 10.47
N ILE A 36 -0.15 7.72 10.47
CA ILE A 36 0.35 6.76 11.48
C ILE A 36 1.74 6.18 11.15
N LYS A 37 2.26 6.36 9.93
CA LYS A 37 3.53 5.79 9.47
C LYS A 37 4.34 6.81 8.67
N PRO A 38 5.67 6.92 8.88
CA PRO A 38 6.49 7.85 8.09
C PRO A 38 6.42 7.49 6.61
N CYS A 39 6.23 8.50 5.75
CA CYS A 39 6.06 8.32 4.30
C CYS A 39 7.34 7.90 3.54
N GLU A 40 8.41 7.66 4.30
CA GLU A 40 9.71 7.18 3.80
C GLU A 40 9.77 5.64 3.72
N ARG A 41 8.79 4.94 4.30
CA ARG A 41 8.81 3.48 4.37
C ARG A 41 8.40 2.84 3.05
N ALA A 42 9.18 1.86 2.60
CA ALA A 42 8.88 1.09 1.39
C ALA A 42 7.81 0.03 1.72
N TRP A 43 6.65 0.11 1.05
CA TRP A 43 5.53 -0.85 1.06
C TRP A 43 4.83 -1.05 2.41
N CYS A 44 3.60 -0.53 2.54
CA CYS A 44 2.81 -0.64 3.77
C CYS A 44 1.62 -1.61 3.66
N ILE A 45 0.97 -1.70 2.50
CA ILE A 45 -0.20 -2.56 2.22
C ILE A 45 -0.13 -3.01 0.75
N ASP A 46 -0.47 -4.28 0.50
CA ASP A 46 -0.80 -4.78 -0.84
C ASP A 46 -2.32 -4.76 -1.06
N ARG A 47 -2.76 -4.42 -2.27
CA ARG A 47 -4.17 -4.31 -2.62
C ARG A 47 -4.50 -5.14 -3.84
N VAL A 48 -5.36 -6.14 -3.62
CA VAL A 48 -6.01 -6.87 -4.70
C VAL A 48 -7.38 -6.24 -4.99
N GLN A 49 -7.58 -5.77 -6.22
CA GLN A 49 -8.87 -5.19 -6.62
C GLN A 49 -9.96 -6.26 -6.70
N ASN A 50 -11.20 -5.89 -6.40
CA ASN A 50 -12.39 -6.75 -6.49
C ASN A 50 -12.34 -8.03 -5.64
N HIS A 51 -11.42 -8.10 -4.69
CA HIS A 51 -11.30 -9.21 -3.77
C HIS A 51 -11.56 -8.74 -2.35
N ARG A 52 -12.13 -9.64 -1.55
CA ARG A 52 -12.36 -9.43 -0.12
C ARG A 52 -11.85 -10.67 0.61
N LEU A 53 -11.18 -10.45 1.73
CA LEU A 53 -10.79 -11.54 2.62
C LEU A 53 -12.06 -12.23 3.15
N SER A 54 -12.15 -13.53 2.91
CA SER A 54 -13.22 -14.41 3.38
C SER A 54 -12.79 -14.99 4.74
N GLY A 55 -13.48 -14.63 5.83
CA GLY A 55 -13.14 -15.11 7.16
C GLY A 55 -13.75 -14.26 8.29
N TYR A 56 -13.26 -14.51 9.52
CA TYR A 56 -13.67 -13.78 10.70
C TYR A 56 -12.99 -12.40 10.75
N ALA A 57 -13.81 -11.33 10.77
CA ALA A 57 -13.32 -9.98 10.98
C ALA A 57 -13.35 -9.67 12.49
N ARG A 58 -12.18 -9.36 13.07
CA ARG A 58 -12.07 -8.99 14.48
C ARG A 58 -12.72 -7.64 14.80
N SER A 59 -12.66 -6.71 13.86
CA SER A 59 -13.25 -5.38 13.98
C SER A 59 -13.83 -4.95 12.63
N LYS A 60 -14.96 -4.24 12.66
CA LYS A 60 -15.60 -3.62 11.50
C LYS A 60 -16.05 -2.23 11.90
N GLN A 61 -15.52 -1.23 11.21
CA GLN A 61 -15.86 0.17 11.44
C GLN A 61 -16.29 0.82 10.12
N ALA A 62 -17.27 1.71 10.19
CA ALA A 62 -17.64 2.53 9.06
C ALA A 62 -16.63 3.69 8.94
N VAL A 63 -15.99 3.80 7.78
CA VAL A 63 -14.96 4.80 7.50
C VAL A 63 -15.33 5.57 6.25
N SER A 64 -14.96 6.85 6.23
CA SER A 64 -15.32 7.77 5.15
C SER A 64 -14.41 7.61 3.93
N SER A 65 -13.16 7.20 4.16
CA SER A 65 -12.15 7.08 3.13
C SER A 65 -11.31 5.80 3.25
N ARG A 66 -10.69 5.41 2.15
CA ARG A 66 -9.76 4.28 2.15
C ARG A 66 -8.51 4.57 2.98
N GLN A 67 -8.03 5.81 2.96
CA GLN A 67 -6.88 6.22 3.74
C GLN A 67 -7.12 6.04 5.24
N GLU A 68 -8.28 6.50 5.72
CA GLU A 68 -8.71 6.36 7.11
C GLU A 68 -8.80 4.89 7.52
N CYS A 69 -9.30 4.01 6.65
CA CYS A 69 -9.31 2.57 6.88
C CYS A 69 -7.88 2.01 7.12
N LEU A 70 -6.93 2.42 6.29
CA LEU A 70 -5.55 1.97 6.38
C LEU A 70 -4.85 2.53 7.63
N GLU A 71 -5.13 3.77 7.99
CA GLU A 71 -4.61 4.41 9.20
C GLU A 71 -5.13 3.72 10.46
N LEU A 72 -6.43 3.45 10.53
CA LEU A 72 -7.02 2.68 11.62
C LEU A 72 -6.40 1.29 11.71
N CYS A 73 -6.36 0.55 10.60
CA CYS A 73 -5.79 -0.81 10.59
C CYS A 73 -4.32 -0.81 11.03
N LEU A 74 -3.48 0.08 10.49
CA LEU A 74 -2.05 0.13 10.85
C LEU A 74 -1.77 0.71 12.25
N GLY A 75 -2.74 1.40 12.85
CA GLY A 75 -2.69 1.93 14.21
C GLY A 75 -3.27 0.98 15.26
N GLU A 76 -3.87 -0.14 14.85
CA GLU A 76 -4.41 -1.12 15.78
C GLU A 76 -3.31 -1.78 16.60
N ASN A 77 -3.54 -1.86 17.92
CA ASN A 77 -2.63 -2.47 18.87
C ASN A 77 -3.14 -3.81 19.40
N GLU A 78 -4.45 -4.08 19.27
CA GLU A 78 -5.06 -5.30 19.78
C GLU A 78 -4.89 -6.49 18.81
N PHE A 79 -4.73 -6.21 17.52
CA PHE A 79 -4.46 -7.21 16.50
C PHE A 79 -3.48 -6.70 15.45
N THR A 80 -2.75 -7.63 14.82
CA THR A 80 -1.89 -7.29 13.69
C THR A 80 -2.72 -7.13 12.42
N CYS A 81 -2.73 -5.92 11.86
CA CYS A 81 -3.25 -5.65 10.51
C CYS A 81 -2.43 -6.43 9.47
N ARG A 82 -3.12 -7.19 8.61
CA ARG A 82 -2.54 -8.04 7.57
C ARG A 82 -3.15 -7.75 6.21
#